data_AF-A0A956ZEQ7-F1
#
_entry.id   AF-A0A956ZEQ7-F1
#
_cell.length_a   1.000
_cell.length_b   1.000
_cell.length_c   1.000
_cell.angle_alpha   90.00
_cell.angle_beta   90.00
_cell.angle_gamma   90.00
#
_symmetry.space_group_name_H-M   'P 1'
#
loop_
_entity.id
_entity.type
_entity.pdbx_description
1 polymer ?
#
loop_
_entity_poly.entity_id
_entity_poly.type
_entity_poly.pdbx_seq_one_letter_code
_entity_poly.pdbx_strand_id
1 'polypeptide(L)'
;MSNEDSREKAAKAALNDIRWLLQGEEEALDDDDEETYLDGPTIVRLLEENFERLDPNNNGIEREELMTALMNPQAFTTDEYEMLRLITKYFDTIINMSDDEEGEETKISRADLLVLEQFLVHSKMTLKELHSWCSIANQPADDIGPPPLSG
;
A
#
# COMPACT_ATOMS: atom_id res chain seq x y z
N MET A 1 -27.61 -8.53 -16.93
CA MET A 1 -26.42 -7.69 -16.68
C MET A 1 -25.24 -8.62 -16.85
N SER A 2 -24.44 -8.41 -17.88
CA SER A 2 -23.44 -9.37 -18.36
C SER A 2 -22.10 -9.14 -17.65
N ASN A 3 -21.37 -10.20 -17.31
CA ASN A 3 -20.07 -10.14 -16.64
C ASN A 3 -19.01 -9.30 -17.40
N GLU A 4 -19.21 -9.02 -18.68
CA GLU A 4 -18.34 -8.15 -19.50
C GLU A 4 -18.41 -6.67 -19.08
N ASP A 5 -19.59 -6.14 -18.74
CA ASP A 5 -19.76 -4.73 -18.38
C ASP A 5 -19.03 -4.39 -17.07
N SER A 6 -19.00 -5.34 -16.13
CA SER A 6 -18.30 -5.16 -14.84
C SER A 6 -16.78 -5.20 -15.00
N ARG A 7 -16.29 -5.99 -15.95
CA ARG A 7 -14.86 -6.18 -16.24
C ARG A 7 -14.26 -4.98 -16.98
N GLU A 8 -15.00 -4.43 -17.95
CA GLU A 8 -14.57 -3.23 -18.67
C GLU A 8 -14.57 -2.00 -17.75
N LYS A 9 -15.53 -1.92 -16.83
CA LYS A 9 -15.59 -0.85 -15.83
C LYS A 9 -14.41 -0.91 -14.85
N ALA A 10 -14.05 -2.10 -14.37
CA ALA A 10 -12.88 -2.30 -13.51
C ALA A 10 -11.57 -1.93 -14.22
N ALA A 11 -11.40 -2.30 -15.50
CA ALA A 11 -10.21 -1.93 -16.28
C ALA A 11 -10.10 -0.42 -16.57
N LYS A 12 -11.25 0.28 -16.73
CA LYS A 12 -11.26 1.74 -16.87
C LYS A 12 -10.97 2.47 -15.56
N ALA A 13 -11.47 1.97 -14.44
CA ALA A 13 -11.13 2.48 -13.11
C ALA A 13 -9.63 2.28 -12.83
N ALA A 14 -9.11 1.08 -13.08
CA ALA A 14 -7.69 0.72 -13.00
C ALA A 14 -6.77 1.72 -13.72
N LEU A 15 -7.10 2.07 -14.96
CA LEU A 15 -6.29 3.01 -15.75
C LEU A 15 -6.31 4.44 -15.21
N ASN A 16 -7.44 4.88 -14.65
CA ASN A 16 -7.53 6.18 -13.99
C ASN A 16 -6.77 6.18 -12.66
N ASP A 17 -6.79 5.08 -11.92
CA ASP A 17 -6.09 4.95 -10.63
C ASP A 17 -4.58 4.85 -10.81
N ILE A 18 -4.11 4.10 -11.81
CA ILE A 18 -2.70 4.06 -12.20
C ILE A 18 -2.22 5.45 -12.60
N ARG A 19 -3.07 6.20 -13.32
CA ARG A 19 -2.78 7.59 -13.68
C ARG A 19 -2.72 8.50 -12.45
N TRP A 20 -3.61 8.30 -11.47
CA TRP A 20 -3.55 9.01 -10.19
C TRP A 20 -2.28 8.69 -9.41
N LEU A 21 -1.91 7.40 -9.31
CA LEU A 21 -0.66 6.95 -8.66
C LEU A 21 0.61 7.53 -9.35
N LEU A 22 0.59 7.69 -10.68
CA LEU A 22 1.69 8.27 -11.45
C LEU A 22 1.73 9.80 -11.44
N GLN A 23 0.62 10.47 -11.08
CA GLN A 23 0.53 11.94 -11.01
C GLN A 23 0.51 12.48 -9.58
N GLY A 24 0.49 11.61 -8.57
CA GLY A 24 0.30 11.94 -7.15
C GLY A 24 1.51 12.50 -6.41
N GLU A 25 2.66 12.70 -7.06
CA GLU A 25 3.82 13.36 -6.42
C GLU A 25 3.66 14.89 -6.27
N GLU A 26 2.68 15.54 -6.92
CA GLU A 26 2.64 17.01 -6.94
C GLU A 26 1.51 17.70 -6.16
N GLU A 27 0.40 17.05 -5.76
CA GLU A 27 -0.65 17.73 -4.96
C GLU A 27 -1.65 16.71 -4.36
N ALA A 28 -1.44 16.28 -3.12
CA ALA A 28 -2.42 15.47 -2.38
C ALA A 28 -3.07 16.31 -1.27
N LEU A 29 -4.01 17.16 -1.67
CA LEU A 29 -5.04 17.71 -0.78
C LEU A 29 -6.22 16.74 -0.76
N ASP A 30 -6.50 16.19 0.43
CA ASP A 30 -7.83 15.78 0.93
C ASP A 30 -8.89 15.37 -0.10
N ASP A 31 -8.63 14.32 -0.89
CA ASP A 31 -9.73 13.46 -1.31
C ASP A 31 -9.83 12.31 -0.31
N ASP A 32 -10.84 12.44 0.53
CA ASP A 32 -11.34 11.41 1.45
C ASP A 32 -11.86 10.25 0.58
N ASP A 33 -10.92 9.48 0.02
CA ASP A 33 -11.17 8.26 -0.75
C ASP A 33 -12.02 7.33 0.13
N GLU A 34 -13.16 6.93 -0.43
CA GLU A 34 -14.11 5.99 0.15
C GLU A 34 -13.39 4.89 0.94
N GLU A 35 -13.75 4.84 2.21
CA GLU A 35 -13.30 3.90 3.25
C GLU A 35 -12.95 2.53 2.65
N THR A 36 -11.69 2.16 2.84
CA THR A 36 -11.04 0.98 2.30
C THR A 36 -11.89 -0.28 2.54
N TYR A 37 -12.32 -0.97 1.47
CA TYR A 37 -13.24 -2.11 1.58
C TYR A 37 -12.61 -3.35 2.28
N LEU A 38 -11.27 -3.43 2.31
CA LEU A 38 -10.54 -4.56 2.88
C LEU A 38 -10.02 -4.24 4.28
N ASP A 39 -10.31 -5.12 5.23
CA ASP A 39 -9.72 -5.07 6.56
C ASP A 39 -8.26 -5.56 6.55
N GLY A 40 -7.50 -5.13 7.56
CA GLY A 40 -6.08 -5.47 7.71
C GLY A 40 -5.76 -6.96 7.58
N PRO A 41 -6.48 -7.86 8.29
CA PRO A 41 -6.29 -9.30 8.16
C PRO A 41 -6.55 -9.84 6.75
N THR A 42 -7.54 -9.30 6.03
CA THR A 42 -7.80 -9.71 4.65
C THR A 42 -6.67 -9.28 3.72
N ILE A 43 -6.12 -8.08 3.89
CA ILE A 43 -4.97 -7.60 3.10
C ILE A 43 -3.77 -8.52 3.29
N VAL A 44 -3.42 -8.86 4.53
CA VAL A 44 -2.28 -9.75 4.83
C VAL A 44 -2.49 -11.13 4.22
N ARG A 45 -3.66 -11.73 4.44
CA ARG A 45 -3.99 -13.06 3.89
C ARG A 45 -3.89 -13.07 2.36
N LEU A 46 -4.47 -12.07 1.69
CA LEU A 46 -4.43 -11.99 0.23
C LEU A 46 -3.03 -11.77 -0.31
N LEU A 47 -2.21 -10.96 0.37
CA LEU A 47 -0.83 -10.72 -0.01
C LEU A 47 0.03 -11.98 0.20
N GLU A 48 -0.17 -12.72 1.29
CA GLU A 48 0.48 -14.01 1.53
C GLU A 48 0.15 -15.06 0.46
N GLU A 49 -1.15 -15.23 0.17
CA GLU A 49 -1.65 -16.17 -0.85
C GLU A 49 -1.12 -15.84 -2.25
N ASN A 50 -0.79 -14.57 -2.50
CA ASN A 50 -0.34 -14.07 -3.79
C ASN A 50 1.16 -13.77 -3.87
N PHE A 51 1.91 -13.91 -2.78
CA PHE A 51 3.30 -13.44 -2.72
C PHE A 51 4.16 -14.10 -3.81
N GLU A 52 4.10 -15.42 -3.97
CA GLU A 52 4.87 -16.13 -5.01
C GLU A 52 4.45 -15.77 -6.45
N ARG A 53 3.20 -15.33 -6.62
CA ARG A 53 2.69 -14.87 -7.92
C ARG A 53 3.19 -13.46 -8.24
N LEU A 54 3.39 -12.64 -7.22
CA LEU A 54 3.85 -11.25 -7.33
C LEU A 54 5.38 -11.13 -7.31
N ASP A 55 6.09 -12.10 -6.74
CA ASP A 55 7.56 -12.20 -6.72
C ASP A 55 8.05 -13.40 -7.56
N PRO A 56 7.94 -13.35 -8.90
CA PRO A 56 8.41 -14.42 -9.79
C PRO A 56 9.94 -14.61 -9.74
N ASN A 57 10.68 -13.59 -9.30
CA ASN A 57 12.14 -13.60 -9.23
C ASN A 57 12.66 -14.12 -7.87
N ASN A 58 11.76 -14.34 -6.91
CA ASN A 58 12.05 -14.77 -5.55
C ASN A 58 13.09 -13.88 -4.86
N ASN A 59 12.97 -12.57 -5.06
CA ASN A 59 13.87 -11.54 -4.55
C ASN A 59 13.14 -10.38 -3.85
N GLY A 60 11.86 -10.56 -3.52
CA GLY A 60 10.98 -9.52 -2.98
C GLY A 60 10.17 -8.83 -4.06
N ILE A 61 8.96 -8.37 -3.71
CA ILE A 61 8.04 -7.77 -4.67
C ILE A 61 8.52 -6.37 -5.04
N GLU A 62 8.84 -6.17 -6.30
CA GLU A 62 9.25 -4.88 -6.87
C GLU A 62 8.02 -4.05 -7.27
N ARG A 63 8.18 -2.72 -7.29
CA ARG A 63 7.10 -1.81 -7.75
C ARG A 63 6.68 -2.12 -9.19
N GLU A 64 7.62 -2.52 -10.07
CA GLU A 64 7.30 -2.90 -11.45
C GLU A 64 6.42 -4.17 -11.52
N GLU A 65 6.61 -5.12 -10.61
CA GLU A 65 5.83 -6.35 -10.55
C GLU A 65 4.38 -6.05 -10.12
N LEU A 66 4.20 -5.15 -9.15
CA LEU A 66 2.87 -4.64 -8.76
C LEU A 66 2.19 -3.88 -9.89
N MET A 67 2.92 -3.02 -10.60
CA MET A 67 2.37 -2.29 -11.74
C MET A 67 1.96 -3.24 -12.87
N THR A 68 2.77 -4.25 -13.14
CA THR A 68 2.45 -5.30 -14.12
C THR A 68 1.20 -6.08 -13.72
N ALA A 69 1.06 -6.41 -12.42
CA ALA A 69 -0.14 -7.05 -11.88
C ALA A 69 -1.39 -6.16 -12.04
N LEU A 70 -1.26 -4.86 -11.74
CA LEU A 70 -2.33 -3.88 -11.89
C LEU A 70 -2.77 -3.66 -13.35
N MET A 71 -1.85 -3.80 -14.31
CA MET A 71 -2.15 -3.73 -15.74
C MET A 71 -2.88 -4.98 -16.26
N ASN A 72 -2.94 -6.06 -15.48
CA ASN A 72 -3.66 -7.29 -15.83
C ASN A 72 -4.76 -7.64 -14.82
N PRO A 73 -5.79 -6.77 -14.66
CA PRO A 73 -6.84 -6.95 -13.64
C PRO A 73 -7.65 -8.25 -13.81
N GLN A 74 -7.68 -8.83 -15.02
CA GLN A 74 -8.43 -10.07 -15.28
C GLN A 74 -7.79 -11.31 -14.64
N ALA A 75 -6.52 -11.22 -14.24
CA ALA A 75 -5.81 -12.31 -13.57
C ALA A 75 -6.10 -12.38 -12.06
N PHE A 76 -6.77 -11.37 -11.51
CA PHE A 76 -7.00 -11.22 -10.08
C PHE A 76 -8.50 -11.20 -9.78
N THR A 77 -8.88 -11.71 -8.61
CA THR A 77 -10.21 -11.47 -8.06
C THR A 77 -10.37 -10.00 -7.68
N THR A 78 -11.61 -9.56 -7.42
CA THR A 78 -11.86 -8.17 -7.00
C THR A 78 -11.08 -7.80 -5.72
N ASP A 79 -11.07 -8.69 -4.72
CA ASP A 79 -10.38 -8.44 -3.46
C ASP A 79 -8.86 -8.46 -3.64
N GLU A 80 -8.33 -9.38 -4.46
CA GLU A 80 -6.90 -9.39 -4.79
C GLU A 80 -6.48 -8.12 -5.53
N TYR A 81 -7.33 -7.64 -6.44
CA TYR A 81 -7.07 -6.42 -7.18
C TYR A 81 -7.06 -5.18 -6.27
N GLU A 82 -8.00 -5.12 -5.32
CA GLU A 82 -8.04 -4.04 -4.34
C GLU A 82 -6.84 -4.10 -3.38
N MET A 83 -6.42 -5.30 -2.97
CA MET A 83 -5.17 -5.49 -2.24
C MET A 83 -3.98 -4.94 -3.04
N LEU A 84 -3.86 -5.24 -4.34
CA LEU A 84 -2.78 -4.71 -5.18
C LEU A 84 -2.76 -3.18 -5.24
N ARG A 85 -3.94 -2.55 -5.36
CA ARG A 85 -4.06 -1.08 -5.35
C ARG A 85 -3.55 -0.51 -4.03
N LEU A 86 -3.93 -1.11 -2.91
CA LEU A 86 -3.52 -0.66 -1.58
C LEU A 86 -2.02 -0.85 -1.34
N ILE A 87 -1.47 -2.03 -1.65
CA ILE A 87 -0.05 -2.30 -1.50
C ILE A 87 0.79 -1.38 -2.39
N THR A 88 0.31 -1.06 -3.60
CA THR A 88 0.99 -0.11 -4.49
C THR A 88 0.92 1.33 -3.98
N LYS A 89 -0.25 1.75 -3.47
CA LYS A 89 -0.45 3.09 -2.87
C LYS A 89 0.44 3.31 -1.66
N TYR A 90 0.61 2.27 -0.82
CA TYR A 90 1.38 2.34 0.41
C TYR A 90 2.76 1.68 0.30
N PHE A 91 3.25 1.43 -0.91
CA PHE A 91 4.50 0.70 -1.15
C PHE A 91 5.67 1.30 -0.35
N ASP A 92 5.85 2.62 -0.45
CA ASP A 92 6.95 3.32 0.24
C ASP A 92 6.79 3.28 1.76
N THR A 93 5.57 3.27 2.27
CA THR A 93 5.35 3.05 3.71
C THR A 93 5.81 1.65 4.09
N ILE A 94 5.43 0.63 3.31
CA ILE A 94 5.67 -0.77 3.65
C ILE A 94 7.16 -1.10 3.69
N ILE A 95 7.93 -0.68 2.67
CA ILE A 95 9.38 -0.93 2.60
C ILE A 95 10.17 -0.18 3.68
N ASN A 96 9.62 0.91 4.22
CA ASN A 96 10.29 1.70 5.26
C ASN A 96 9.82 1.33 6.68
N MET A 97 9.05 0.25 6.86
CA MET A 97 8.62 -0.18 8.20
C MET A 97 9.65 -1.04 8.93
N SER A 98 10.50 -1.75 8.18
CA SER A 98 11.59 -2.54 8.73
C SER A 98 12.81 -1.61 8.92
N ASP A 99 13.03 -1.21 10.16
CA ASP A 99 13.99 -0.18 10.59
C ASP A 99 15.48 -0.59 10.44
N ASP A 100 15.79 -1.65 9.70
CA ASP A 100 17.07 -2.38 9.82
C ASP A 100 18.06 -2.21 8.64
N GLU A 101 17.71 -1.53 7.54
CA GLU A 101 18.67 -1.28 6.46
C GLU A 101 18.84 0.21 6.13
N GLU A 102 20.05 0.75 6.39
CA GLU A 102 20.57 1.98 5.78
C GLU A 102 20.76 1.75 4.27
N GLY A 103 19.66 1.66 3.53
CA GLY A 103 19.61 1.49 2.09
C GLY A 103 18.23 1.88 1.57
N GLU A 104 18.16 2.34 0.32
CA GLU A 104 16.88 2.42 -0.39
C GLU A 104 16.40 0.99 -0.63
N GLU A 105 15.74 0.37 0.36
CA GLU A 105 15.09 -0.91 0.17
C GLU A 105 13.96 -0.71 -0.84
N THR A 106 14.11 -1.28 -2.03
CA THR A 106 13.25 -1.01 -3.19
C THR A 106 12.18 -2.08 -3.40
N LYS A 107 12.02 -2.98 -2.42
CA LYS A 107 11.25 -4.22 -2.57
C LYS A 107 10.54 -4.59 -1.28
N ILE A 108 9.35 -5.18 -1.41
CA ILE A 108 8.63 -5.74 -0.27
C ILE A 108 9.11 -7.18 -0.06
N SER A 109 9.85 -7.41 1.02
CA SER A 109 10.34 -8.70 1.45
C SER A 109 9.30 -9.47 2.27
N ARG A 110 9.61 -10.74 2.57
CA ARG A 110 8.83 -11.53 3.54
C ARG A 110 8.92 -10.97 4.96
N ALA A 111 10.00 -10.26 5.31
CA ALA A 111 10.13 -9.64 6.62
C ALA A 111 9.17 -8.46 6.75
N ASP A 112 9.02 -7.64 5.70
CA ASP A 112 8.08 -6.52 5.67
C ASP A 112 6.64 -6.99 5.79
N LEU A 113 6.30 -8.13 5.20
CA LEU A 113 4.99 -8.75 5.35
C LEU A 113 4.72 -9.13 6.83
N LEU A 114 5.71 -9.66 7.55
CA LEU A 114 5.54 -9.98 8.98
C LEU A 114 5.35 -8.71 9.81
N VAL A 115 6.09 -7.64 9.50
CA VAL A 115 5.91 -6.34 10.17
C VAL A 115 4.54 -5.75 9.84
N LEU A 116 4.10 -5.83 8.59
CA LEU A 116 2.78 -5.40 8.15
C LEU A 116 1.67 -6.16 8.87
N GLU A 117 1.83 -7.47 9.07
CA GLU A 117 0.91 -8.29 9.86
C GLU A 117 0.81 -7.79 11.32
N GLN A 118 1.94 -7.42 11.95
CA GLN A 118 1.92 -6.83 13.30
C GLN A 118 1.09 -5.55 13.39
N PHE A 119 1.16 -4.69 12.37
CA PHE A 119 0.39 -3.44 12.38
C PHE A 119 -1.07 -3.65 12.00
N LEU A 120 -1.34 -4.38 10.92
CA LEU A 120 -2.68 -4.54 10.37
C LEU A 120 -3.56 -5.51 11.17
N VAL A 121 -2.97 -6.57 11.72
CA VAL A 121 -3.71 -7.64 12.42
C VAL A 121 -3.67 -7.43 13.93
N HIS A 122 -2.47 -7.22 14.48
CA HIS A 122 -2.30 -7.17 15.93
C HIS A 122 -2.58 -5.79 16.52
N SER A 123 -2.18 -4.71 15.83
CA SER A 123 -2.47 -3.33 16.24
C SER A 123 -3.80 -2.81 15.70
N LYS A 124 -4.47 -3.58 14.82
CA LYS A 124 -5.73 -3.24 14.14
C LYS A 124 -5.71 -1.88 13.43
N MET A 125 -4.53 -1.47 12.97
CA MET A 125 -4.38 -0.25 12.20
C MET A 125 -4.78 -0.49 10.76
N THR A 126 -5.33 0.52 10.12
CA THR A 126 -5.48 0.56 8.66
C THR A 126 -4.16 0.99 8.01
N LEU A 127 -3.98 0.70 6.72
CA LEU A 127 -2.82 1.18 5.96
C LEU A 127 -2.71 2.72 5.94
N LYS A 128 -3.87 3.42 5.95
CA LYS A 128 -3.93 4.89 6.05
C LYS A 128 -3.36 5.38 7.38
N GLU A 129 -3.78 4.79 8.49
CA GLU A 129 -3.28 5.16 9.82
C GLU A 129 -1.79 4.85 9.98
N LEU A 130 -1.33 3.74 9.41
CA LEU A 130 0.07 3.34 9.39
C LEU A 130 0.94 4.33 8.60
N HIS A 131 0.49 4.74 7.40
CA HIS A 131 1.15 5.78 6.61
C HIS A 131 1.24 7.10 7.37
N SER A 132 0.14 7.54 8.02
CA SER A 132 0.15 8.74 8.85
C SER A 132 1.12 8.63 10.02
N TRP A 133 1.21 7.48 10.66
CA TRP A 133 2.13 7.24 11.77
C TRP A 133 3.60 7.30 11.32
N CYS A 134 3.97 6.62 10.24
CA CYS A 134 5.32 6.70 9.66
C CYS A 134 5.68 8.13 9.23
N SER A 135 4.72 8.87 8.65
CA SER A 135 4.93 10.27 8.24
C SER A 135 5.22 11.19 9.43
N ILE A 136 4.60 10.94 10.59
CA ILE A 136 4.84 11.70 11.83
C ILE A 136 6.18 11.28 12.47
N ALA A 137 6.49 9.99 12.48
CA ALA A 137 7.72 9.45 13.06
C ALA A 137 8.99 9.96 12.34
N ASN A 138 8.90 10.22 11.02
CA ASN A 138 9.98 10.74 10.20
C ASN A 138 10.10 12.27 10.19
N GLN A 139 9.28 13.01 10.95
CA GLN A 139 9.48 14.45 11.12
C GLN A 139 10.71 14.72 12.01
N PRO A 140 11.65 15.58 11.58
CA PRO A 140 12.77 15.96 12.41
C PRO A 140 12.25 16.61 13.71
N ALA A 141 12.82 16.20 14.84
CA ALA A 141 12.44 16.64 16.19
C ALA A 141 12.49 18.17 16.42
N ASP A 142 13.01 18.93 15.46
CA ASP A 142 13.15 20.39 15.49
C ASP A 142 11.85 21.16 15.19
N ASP A 143 10.77 20.52 14.72
CA ASP A 143 9.47 21.18 14.45
C ASP A 143 8.41 20.94 15.54
N ILE A 144 8.76 20.19 16.58
CA ILE A 144 7.99 20.17 17.83
C ILE A 144 8.39 21.42 18.59
N GLY A 145 7.72 22.53 18.26
CA GLY A 145 7.92 23.82 18.92
C GLY A 145 8.03 23.67 20.45
N PRO A 146 8.81 24.53 21.12
CA PRO A 146 9.14 24.36 22.53
C PRO A 146 7.86 24.16 23.35
N PRO A 147 7.87 23.25 24.35
CA PRO A 147 6.68 23.00 25.15
C PRO A 147 6.16 24.32 25.71
N PRO A 148 4.82 24.53 25.74
CA PRO A 148 4.26 25.77 26.22
C PRO A 148 4.75 26.00 27.64
N LEU A 149 5.57 27.03 27.82
CA LEU A 149 6.01 27.49 29.13
C LEU A 149 4.76 27.95 29.86
N SER A 150 4.29 27.12 30.79
CA SER A 150 3.28 27.51 31.75
C SER A 150 3.86 28.63 32.60
N GLY A 151 3.41 29.87 32.33
CA GLY A 151 3.69 31.07 33.09
C GLY A 151 2.40 31.83 33.32
#